data_AF-A0A356F3Z1-F1
#
_entry.id   AF-A0A356F3Z1-F1
#
_cell.length_a   1.000
_cell.length_b   1.000
_cell.length_c   1.000
_cell.angle_alpha   90.00
_cell.angle_beta   90.00
_cell.angle_gamma   90.00
#
_symmetry.space_group_name_H-M   'P 1'
#
loop_
_entity.id
_entity.type
_entity.pdbx_description
1 polymer ?
#
loop_
_entity_poly.entity_id
_entity_poly.type
_entity_poly.pdbx_seq_one_letter_code
_entity_poly.pdbx_strand_id
1 'polypeptide(L)'
;MSKKYRVICSKERFKDDIIVDIAPAQGVIHDMILTSRKKENPKLENYAGSIYLTDIEGQEPEIVFDTFKAKPDNVPVRKSPMYMYYESLAKELTPKIVQTFKKMKAAGKESTLDVSMMDYLASKQKDDEVKTLKDEELKEYAERRRKIEQNKKETLERKARENAAYKPEVLLAWKQALQRGG
;
A
#
# COMPACT_ATOMS: atom_id res chain seq x y z
N MET A 1 21.46 27.16 -17.01
CA MET A 1 20.13 26.96 -16.34
C MET A 1 20.13 25.62 -15.60
N SER A 2 19.38 25.45 -14.50
CA SER A 2 19.25 24.13 -13.84
C SER A 2 17.95 23.43 -14.24
N LYS A 3 18.06 22.20 -14.73
CA LYS A 3 16.89 21.34 -15.03
C LYS A 3 16.74 20.30 -13.92
N LYS A 4 15.53 20.15 -13.39
CA LYS A 4 15.24 19.16 -12.34
C LYS A 4 14.54 17.95 -12.93
N TYR A 5 14.99 16.77 -12.53
CA TYR A 5 14.44 15.47 -12.89
C TYR A 5 14.04 14.71 -11.64
N ARG A 6 13.03 13.85 -11.78
CA ARG A 6 12.68 12.83 -10.80
C ARG A 6 13.29 11.51 -11.26
N VAL A 7 13.82 10.78 -10.30
CA VAL A 7 14.44 9.48 -10.52
C VAL A 7 13.76 8.45 -9.63
N ILE A 8 13.48 7.28 -10.22
CA ILE A 8 13.02 6.10 -9.49
C ILE A 8 13.96 4.95 -9.79
N CYS A 9 14.37 4.28 -8.73
CA CYS A 9 15.05 3.00 -8.83
C CYS A 9 14.06 1.91 -8.45
N SER A 10 13.71 1.07 -9.43
CA SER A 10 12.80 -0.06 -9.27
C SER A 10 13.57 -1.37 -9.27
N LYS A 11 13.17 -2.30 -8.40
CA LYS A 11 13.79 -3.64 -8.29
C LYS A 11 12.69 -4.69 -8.16
N GLU A 12 12.86 -5.85 -8.80
CA GLU A 12 11.98 -7.00 -8.58
C GLU A 12 12.40 -7.72 -7.30
N ARG A 13 11.43 -8.21 -6.52
CA ARG A 13 11.72 -8.99 -5.32
C ARG A 13 12.53 -10.24 -5.73
N PHE A 14 13.70 -10.43 -5.12
CA PHE A 14 14.65 -11.55 -5.37
C PHE A 14 15.48 -11.51 -6.67
N LYS A 15 15.46 -10.42 -7.44
CA LYS A 15 16.42 -10.22 -8.54
C LYS A 15 17.32 -9.04 -8.26
N ASP A 16 18.58 -9.11 -8.64
CA ASP A 16 19.55 -8.03 -8.41
C ASP A 16 19.55 -6.93 -9.48
N ASP A 17 18.71 -7.07 -10.50
CA ASP A 17 18.56 -6.06 -11.55
C ASP A 17 17.80 -4.84 -11.02
N ILE A 18 18.51 -3.71 -10.97
CA ILE A 18 17.95 -2.40 -10.62
C ILE A 18 17.72 -1.63 -11.90
N ILE A 19 16.49 -1.20 -12.08
CA ILE A 19 16.06 -0.38 -13.20
C ILE A 19 15.98 1.06 -12.73
N VAL A 20 16.63 1.98 -13.46
CA VAL A 20 16.61 3.41 -13.17
C VAL A 20 15.78 4.13 -14.22
N ASP A 21 14.74 4.81 -13.77
CA ASP A 21 13.88 5.64 -14.61
C ASP A 21 14.01 7.11 -14.24
N ILE A 22 14.19 7.95 -15.26
CA ILE A 22 14.41 9.39 -15.14
C ILE A 22 13.36 10.11 -15.98
N ALA A 23 12.68 11.08 -15.37
CA ALA A 23 11.70 11.93 -16.05
C ALA A 23 11.84 13.39 -15.58
N PRO A 24 11.44 14.38 -16.39
CA PRO A 24 11.46 15.78 -15.96
C PRO A 24 10.57 15.97 -14.72
N ALA A 25 11.01 16.79 -13.76
CA ALA A 25 10.27 16.98 -12.51
C ALA A 25 8.97 17.79 -12.68
N GLN A 26 8.85 18.52 -13.80
CA GLN A 26 7.70 19.35 -14.12
C GLN A 26 6.54 18.49 -14.63
N GLY A 27 5.40 18.51 -13.94
CA GLY A 27 4.19 17.79 -14.34
C GLY A 27 4.20 16.28 -14.07
N VAL A 28 5.32 15.71 -13.66
CA VAL A 28 5.47 14.29 -13.33
C VAL A 28 5.67 14.13 -11.82
N ILE A 29 5.03 13.13 -11.21
CA ILE A 29 5.30 12.69 -9.83
C ILE A 29 5.92 11.30 -9.81
N HIS A 30 6.57 10.92 -8.71
CA HIS A 30 7.24 9.62 -8.60
C HIS A 30 6.26 8.46 -8.85
N ASP A 31 5.09 8.48 -8.23
CA ASP A 31 4.11 7.40 -8.40
C ASP A 31 3.66 7.19 -9.85
N MET A 32 3.67 8.24 -10.69
CA MET A 32 3.36 8.12 -12.12
C MET A 32 4.42 7.33 -12.87
N ILE A 33 5.70 7.60 -12.59
CA ILE A 33 6.84 6.89 -13.19
C ILE A 33 6.77 5.41 -12.80
N LEU A 34 6.56 5.14 -11.50
CA LEU A 34 6.46 3.78 -10.98
C LEU A 34 5.26 3.04 -11.58
N THR A 35 4.10 3.69 -11.69
CA THR A 35 2.90 3.09 -12.30
C THR A 35 3.14 2.72 -13.76
N SER A 36 3.76 3.64 -14.51
CA SER A 36 4.07 3.41 -15.93
C SER A 36 5.01 2.20 -16.07
N ARG A 37 6.02 2.09 -15.22
CA ARG A 37 6.94 0.94 -15.22
C ARG A 37 6.27 -0.35 -14.76
N LYS A 38 5.34 -0.29 -13.81
CA LYS A 38 4.55 -1.44 -13.34
C LYS A 38 3.61 -2.01 -14.40
N LYS A 39 3.22 -1.23 -15.42
CA LYS A 39 2.48 -1.76 -16.57
C LYS A 39 3.31 -2.75 -17.39
N GLU A 40 4.61 -2.49 -17.54
CA GLU A 40 5.53 -3.39 -18.24
C GLU A 40 5.89 -4.59 -17.36
N ASN A 41 6.16 -4.36 -16.07
CA ASN A 41 6.45 -5.42 -15.11
C ASN A 41 5.80 -5.14 -13.74
N PRO A 42 4.69 -5.83 -13.40
CA PRO A 42 3.93 -5.55 -12.18
C PRO A 42 4.65 -5.96 -10.89
N LYS A 43 5.72 -6.76 -10.98
CA LYS A 43 6.49 -7.24 -9.82
C LYS A 43 7.54 -6.25 -9.31
N LEU A 44 7.70 -5.12 -10.00
CA LEU A 44 8.67 -4.10 -9.62
C LEU A 44 8.19 -3.30 -8.41
N GLU A 45 9.06 -3.16 -7.42
CA GLU A 45 8.84 -2.34 -6.23
C GLU A 45 9.80 -1.15 -6.22
N ASN A 46 9.40 -0.06 -5.56
CA ASN A 46 10.29 1.09 -5.37
C ASN A 46 11.39 0.71 -4.38
N TYR A 47 12.64 0.69 -4.84
CA TYR A 47 13.79 0.26 -4.06
C TYR A 47 14.42 1.37 -3.21
N ALA A 48 14.40 2.61 -3.72
CA ALA A 48 15.21 3.71 -3.18
C ALA A 48 14.39 4.92 -2.72
N GLY A 49 13.08 4.87 -2.84
CA GLY A 49 12.20 5.99 -2.53
C GLY A 49 12.22 7.06 -3.63
N SER A 50 12.04 8.31 -3.21
CA SER A 50 11.99 9.46 -4.11
C SER A 50 13.38 10.05 -4.27
N ILE A 51 13.89 10.10 -5.50
CA ILE A 51 15.19 10.70 -5.82
C ILE A 51 14.96 11.87 -6.77
N TYR A 52 15.75 12.92 -6.60
CA TYR A 52 15.83 14.05 -7.51
C TYR A 52 17.23 14.14 -8.11
N LEU A 53 17.28 14.54 -9.37
CA LEU A 53 18.52 14.84 -10.07
C LEU A 53 18.43 16.27 -10.61
N THR A 54 19.40 17.10 -10.26
CA THR A 54 19.53 18.46 -10.78
C THR A 54 20.68 18.50 -11.78
N ASP A 55 20.33 18.75 -13.04
CA ASP A 55 21.27 18.95 -14.12
C ASP A 55 21.76 20.40 -14.07
N ILE A 56 23.05 20.56 -13.76
CA ILE A 56 23.74 21.84 -13.68
C ILE A 56 24.69 21.91 -14.87
N GLU A 57 24.50 22.94 -15.69
CA GLU A 57 25.27 23.16 -16.90
C GLU A 57 26.77 23.29 -16.60
N GLY A 58 27.59 22.42 -17.21
CA GLY A 58 29.04 22.39 -17.04
C GLY A 58 29.54 21.68 -15.76
N GLN A 59 28.65 21.05 -14.99
CA GLN A 59 29.01 20.30 -13.78
C GLN A 59 28.42 18.89 -13.79
N GLU A 60 28.87 18.02 -12.87
CA GLU A 60 28.20 16.75 -12.66
C GLU A 60 26.80 16.96 -12.05
N PRO A 61 25.80 16.13 -12.44
CA PRO A 61 24.46 16.29 -11.93
C PRO A 61 24.41 16.02 -10.42
N GLU A 62 23.73 16.90 -9.70
CA GLU A 62 23.52 16.76 -8.26
C GLU A 62 22.37 15.79 -8.00
N ILE A 63 22.58 14.77 -7.16
CA ILE A 63 21.57 13.76 -6.84
C ILE A 63 21.18 13.88 -5.37
N VAL A 64 19.88 14.03 -5.12
CA VAL A 64 19.30 14.18 -3.77
C VAL A 64 18.27 13.08 -3.54
N PHE A 65 18.45 12.31 -2.47
CA PHE A 65 17.49 11.30 -2.02
C PHE A 65 16.53 11.96 -1.01
N ASP A 66 15.23 11.99 -1.30
CA ASP A 66 14.18 12.68 -0.52
C ASP A 66 13.80 11.93 0.76
N THR A 67 14.29 10.71 0.95
CA THR A 67 13.98 9.93 2.15
C THR A 67 14.69 10.47 3.38
N PHE A 68 13.89 11.25 4.09
CA PHE A 68 14.01 11.84 5.41
C PHE A 68 14.90 13.08 5.52
N LYS A 69 14.21 14.23 5.59
CA LYS A 69 14.55 15.33 6.50
C LYS A 69 14.99 14.73 7.84
N ALA A 70 16.28 14.54 8.03
CA ALA A 70 16.86 14.71 9.34
C ALA A 70 16.48 16.13 9.78
N LYS A 71 15.47 16.28 10.64
CA LYS A 71 15.28 17.53 11.40
C LYS A 71 15.98 17.35 12.75
N PRO A 72 16.40 18.42 13.43
CA PRO A 72 16.98 19.70 13.01
C PRO A 72 18.47 19.78 13.40
N ASP A 73 19.11 20.92 13.11
CA ASP A 73 20.55 21.25 13.20
C ASP A 73 21.34 20.97 14.51
N ASN A 74 20.87 20.20 15.49
CA ASN A 74 21.55 20.12 16.80
C ASN A 74 21.45 18.76 17.53
N VAL A 75 21.62 17.63 16.83
CA VAL A 75 21.84 16.34 17.50
C VAL A 75 23.09 15.67 16.94
N PRO A 76 24.10 15.33 17.77
CA PRO A 76 25.29 14.65 17.28
C PRO A 76 24.87 13.32 16.64
N VAL A 77 25.18 13.19 15.35
CA VAL A 77 24.78 12.07 14.50
C VAL A 77 25.47 10.80 14.96
N ARG A 78 24.91 10.11 15.96
CA ARG A 78 25.08 8.66 16.04
C ARG A 78 24.40 8.11 14.79
N LYS A 79 25.20 7.67 13.80
CA LYS A 79 24.70 7.08 12.56
C LYS A 79 23.75 5.94 12.93
N SER A 80 22.45 6.17 12.79
CA SER A 80 21.48 5.12 13.05
C SER A 80 21.70 4.00 12.03
N PRO A 81 21.37 2.74 12.35
CA PRO A 81 21.44 1.63 11.38
C PRO A 81 20.72 1.95 10.07
N MET A 82 19.64 2.74 10.15
CA MET A 82 18.87 3.20 9.01
C MET A 82 19.65 4.18 8.11
N TYR A 83 20.37 5.14 8.70
CA TYR A 83 21.19 6.09 7.95
C TYR A 83 22.32 5.40 7.18
N MET A 84 22.98 4.41 7.80
CA MET A 84 24.04 3.62 7.16
C MET A 84 23.54 2.86 5.93
N TYR A 85 22.33 2.28 6.02
CA TYR A 85 21.69 1.59 4.90
C TYR A 85 21.42 2.52 3.70
N TYR A 86 20.94 3.74 3.95
CA TYR A 86 20.74 4.72 2.88
C TYR A 86 22.05 5.25 2.32
N GLU A 87 23.09 5.43 3.14
CA GLU A 87 24.41 5.84 2.67
C GLU A 87 25.00 4.78 1.72
N SER A 88 24.87 3.49 2.04
CA SER A 88 25.31 2.41 1.15
C SER A 88 24.46 2.32 -0.12
N LEU A 89 23.15 2.50 0.00
CA LEU A 89 22.22 2.46 -1.12
C LEU A 89 22.45 3.65 -2.07
N ALA A 90 22.68 4.85 -1.54
CA ALA A 90 23.06 6.02 -2.33
C ALA A 90 24.38 5.80 -3.06
N LYS A 91 25.40 5.24 -2.40
CA LYS A 91 26.69 4.90 -3.04
C LYS A 91 26.52 3.87 -4.17
N GLU A 92 25.64 2.91 -4.02
CA GLU A 92 25.36 1.90 -5.05
C GLU A 92 24.60 2.48 -6.25
N LEU A 93 23.61 3.34 -5.99
CA LEU A 93 22.69 3.84 -7.03
C LEU A 93 23.21 5.06 -7.76
N THR A 94 23.94 5.96 -7.10
CA THR A 94 24.50 7.18 -7.70
C THR A 94 25.21 6.90 -9.04
N PRO A 95 26.17 5.96 -9.14
CA PRO A 95 26.84 5.70 -10.42
C PRO A 95 25.88 5.17 -11.50
N LYS A 96 24.93 4.30 -11.12
CA LYS A 96 23.91 3.76 -12.04
C LYS A 96 23.00 4.88 -12.58
N ILE A 97 22.61 5.82 -11.71
CA ILE A 97 21.78 6.97 -12.08
C ILE A 97 22.53 7.90 -13.03
N VAL A 98 23.77 8.28 -12.69
CA VAL A 98 24.60 9.15 -13.54
C VAL A 98 24.84 8.52 -14.91
N GLN A 99 25.14 7.21 -14.95
CA GLN A 99 25.33 6.49 -16.21
C GLN A 99 24.06 6.51 -17.08
N THR A 100 22.91 6.25 -16.47
CA THR A 100 21.60 6.26 -17.16
C THR A 100 21.26 7.66 -17.66
N PHE A 101 21.53 8.69 -16.86
CA PHE A 101 21.34 10.09 -17.23
C PHE A 101 22.21 10.50 -18.41
N LYS A 102 23.51 10.15 -18.39
CA LYS A 102 24.43 10.42 -19.51
C LYS A 102 23.98 9.71 -20.78
N LYS A 103 23.53 8.45 -20.70
CA LYS A 103 22.96 7.71 -21.85
C LYS A 103 21.69 8.37 -22.40
N MET A 104 20.78 8.80 -21.52
CA MET A 104 19.55 9.50 -21.89
C MET A 104 19.86 10.81 -22.64
N LYS A 105 20.79 11.62 -22.10
CA LYS A 105 21.25 12.87 -22.73
C LYS A 105 21.95 12.64 -24.06
N ALA A 106 22.81 11.63 -24.16
CA ALA A 106 23.48 11.25 -25.40
C ALA A 106 22.48 10.82 -26.49
N ALA A 107 21.37 10.20 -26.10
CA ALA A 107 20.27 9.85 -27.00
C ALA A 107 19.36 11.05 -27.37
N GLY A 108 19.61 12.24 -26.82
CA GLY A 108 18.78 13.43 -27.05
C GLY A 108 17.38 13.36 -26.43
N LYS A 109 17.14 12.44 -25.49
CA LYS A 109 15.83 12.28 -24.83
C LYS A 109 15.79 13.04 -23.51
N GLU A 110 14.62 13.55 -23.13
CA GLU A 110 14.40 14.21 -21.84
C GLU A 110 13.87 13.25 -20.75
N SER A 111 13.39 12.06 -21.14
CA SER A 111 12.98 10.99 -20.23
C SER A 111 13.44 9.62 -20.72
N THR A 112 13.61 8.68 -19.79
CA THR A 112 13.91 7.26 -20.10
C THR A 112 12.66 6.44 -20.35
N LEU A 113 11.53 6.90 -19.80
CA LEU A 113 10.23 6.25 -19.87
C LEU A 113 9.20 7.28 -20.34
N ASP A 114 8.22 6.82 -21.12
CA ASP A 114 7.04 7.63 -21.42
C ASP A 114 6.08 7.56 -20.24
N VAL A 115 5.80 8.71 -19.63
CA VAL A 115 5.04 8.79 -18.38
C VAL A 115 3.72 9.48 -18.65
N SER A 116 2.63 8.72 -18.51
CA SER A 116 1.27 9.22 -18.77
C SER A 116 0.51 9.48 -17.47
N MET A 117 -0.09 10.67 -17.38
CA MET A 117 -1.00 11.02 -16.28
C MET A 117 -2.29 10.18 -16.31
N MET A 118 -2.82 9.92 -17.50
CA MET A 118 -4.04 9.12 -17.66
C MET A 118 -3.86 7.70 -17.13
N ASP A 119 -2.67 7.15 -17.34
CA ASP A 119 -2.30 5.82 -16.88
C ASP A 119 -2.25 5.72 -15.36
N TYR A 120 -1.76 6.79 -14.72
CA TYR A 120 -1.76 6.92 -13.28
C TYR A 120 -3.17 7.08 -12.70
N LEU A 121 -4.02 7.89 -13.32
CA LEU A 121 -5.41 8.03 -12.88
C LEU A 121 -6.20 6.73 -13.03
N ALA A 122 -6.00 6.01 -14.13
CA ALA A 122 -6.65 4.72 -14.36
C ALA A 122 -6.21 3.64 -13.36
N SER A 123 -4.95 3.65 -12.90
CA SER A 123 -4.51 2.71 -11.86
C SER A 123 -5.16 3.00 -10.51
N LYS A 124 -5.32 4.29 -10.16
CA LYS A 124 -6.02 4.69 -8.92
C LYS A 124 -7.49 4.32 -8.93
N GLN A 125 -8.18 4.49 -10.06
CA GLN A 125 -9.58 4.07 -10.18
C GLN A 125 -9.75 2.57 -9.95
N LYS A 126 -8.89 1.74 -10.55
CA LYS A 126 -8.89 0.29 -10.32
C LYS A 126 -8.61 -0.09 -8.86
N ASP A 127 -7.65 0.57 -8.22
CA ASP A 127 -7.33 0.32 -6.82
C ASP A 127 -8.52 0.64 -5.89
N ASP A 128 -9.27 1.70 -6.20
CA ASP A 128 -10.44 2.09 -5.40
C ASP A 128 -11.63 1.16 -5.63
N GLU A 129 -11.88 0.72 -6.88
CA GLU A 129 -12.87 -0.33 -7.18
C GLU A 129 -12.56 -1.63 -6.41
N VAL A 130 -11.30 -2.08 -6.42
CA VAL A 130 -10.90 -3.30 -5.71
C VAL A 130 -11.06 -3.16 -4.19
N LYS A 131 -10.82 -1.97 -3.61
CA LYS A 131 -11.08 -1.73 -2.18
C LYS A 131 -12.57 -1.80 -1.87
N THR A 132 -13.41 -1.18 -2.69
CA THR A 132 -14.87 -1.20 -2.47
C THR A 132 -15.43 -2.62 -2.48
N LEU A 133 -14.99 -3.47 -3.40
CA LEU A 133 -15.41 -4.88 -3.45
C LEU A 133 -14.98 -5.65 -2.19
N LYS A 134 -13.75 -5.47 -1.73
CA LYS A 134 -13.26 -6.11 -0.49
C LYS A 134 -14.04 -5.67 0.74
N ASP A 135 -14.41 -4.39 0.81
CA ASP A 135 -15.20 -3.85 1.93
C ASP A 135 -16.64 -4.38 1.91
N GLU A 136 -17.24 -4.58 0.74
CA GLU A 136 -18.55 -5.21 0.58
C GLU A 136 -18.53 -6.69 1.01
N GLU A 137 -17.54 -7.47 0.56
CA GLU A 137 -17.36 -8.86 0.98
C GLU A 137 -17.18 -8.98 2.49
N LEU A 138 -16.43 -8.06 3.11
CA LEU A 138 -16.22 -8.04 4.56
C LEU A 138 -17.52 -7.74 5.32
N LYS A 139 -18.34 -6.81 4.81
CA LYS A 139 -19.66 -6.48 5.37
C LYS A 139 -20.60 -7.68 5.29
N GLU A 140 -20.70 -8.34 4.13
CA GLU A 140 -21.52 -9.54 3.98
C GLU A 140 -21.10 -10.66 4.93
N TYR A 141 -19.79 -10.86 5.10
CA TYR A 141 -19.26 -11.86 6.02
C TYR A 141 -19.64 -11.54 7.48
N ALA A 142 -19.51 -10.27 7.89
CA ALA A 142 -19.91 -9.80 9.21
C ALA A 142 -21.42 -9.98 9.46
N GLU A 143 -22.26 -9.68 8.47
CA GLU A 143 -23.71 -9.88 8.55
C GLU A 143 -24.08 -11.36 8.65
N ARG A 144 -23.46 -12.23 7.84
CA ARG A 144 -23.64 -13.69 7.94
C ARG A 144 -23.29 -14.20 9.33
N ARG A 145 -22.18 -13.74 9.91
CA ARG A 145 -21.78 -14.10 11.28
C ARG A 145 -22.80 -13.64 12.32
N ARG A 146 -23.31 -12.41 12.22
CA ARG A 146 -24.35 -11.87 13.13
C ARG A 146 -25.65 -12.68 13.04
N LYS A 147 -26.11 -13.00 11.84
CA LYS A 147 -27.32 -13.84 11.64
C LYS A 147 -27.16 -15.24 12.24
N ILE A 148 -26.00 -15.87 12.04
CA ILE A 148 -25.70 -17.18 12.64
C ILE A 148 -25.73 -17.10 14.17
N GLU A 149 -25.16 -16.04 14.76
CA GLU A 149 -25.17 -15.85 16.21
C GLU A 149 -26.56 -15.56 16.77
N GLN A 150 -27.36 -14.74 16.07
CA GLN A 150 -28.77 -14.49 16.43
C GLN A 150 -29.58 -15.79 16.37
N ASN A 151 -29.52 -16.55 15.28
CA ASN A 151 -30.24 -17.81 15.14
C ASN A 151 -29.83 -18.82 16.23
N LYS A 152 -28.55 -18.85 16.62
CA LYS A 152 -28.08 -19.68 17.74
C LYS A 152 -28.65 -19.24 19.08
N LYS A 153 -28.73 -17.94 19.36
CA LYS A 153 -29.35 -17.40 20.58
C LYS A 153 -30.85 -17.71 20.61
N GLU A 154 -31.57 -17.45 19.52
CA GLU A 154 -33.01 -17.73 19.41
C GLU A 154 -33.33 -19.22 19.59
N THR A 155 -32.53 -20.11 19.00
CA THR A 155 -32.73 -21.56 19.18
C THR A 155 -32.44 -22.03 20.61
N LEU A 156 -31.45 -21.45 21.27
CA LEU A 156 -31.17 -21.71 22.69
C LEU A 156 -32.29 -21.18 23.58
N GLU A 157 -32.79 -19.97 23.34
CA GLU A 157 -33.92 -19.40 24.07
C GLU A 157 -35.20 -20.20 23.88
N ARG A 158 -35.49 -20.65 22.65
CA ARG A 158 -36.66 -21.49 22.37
C ARG A 158 -36.58 -22.81 23.13
N LYS A 159 -35.43 -23.50 23.08
CA LYS A 159 -35.20 -24.73 23.85
C LYS A 159 -35.30 -24.50 25.36
N ALA A 160 -34.80 -23.36 25.86
CA ALA A 160 -34.92 -23.01 27.27
C ALA A 160 -36.38 -22.77 27.69
N ARG A 161 -37.19 -22.12 26.84
CA ARG A 161 -38.63 -21.91 27.07
C ARG A 161 -39.41 -23.22 27.03
N GLU A 162 -39.13 -24.09 26.04
CA GLU A 162 -39.71 -25.43 25.95
C GLU A 162 -39.38 -26.23 27.22
N ASN A 163 -38.10 -26.31 27.62
CA ASN A 163 -37.68 -27.00 28.83
C ASN A 163 -38.30 -26.40 30.11
N ALA A 164 -38.51 -25.08 30.16
CA ALA A 164 -39.17 -24.42 31.27
C ALA A 164 -40.67 -24.79 31.35
N ALA A 165 -41.35 -24.93 30.22
CA ALA A 165 -42.75 -25.34 30.16
C ALA A 165 -42.96 -26.80 30.60
N TYR A 166 -41.99 -27.68 30.34
CA TYR A 166 -42.02 -29.09 30.76
C TYR A 166 -41.40 -29.36 32.14
N LYS A 167 -41.15 -28.32 32.94
CA LYS A 167 -40.65 -28.52 34.31
C LYS A 167 -41.67 -29.31 35.14
N PRO A 168 -41.22 -30.26 35.98
CA PRO A 168 -42.10 -31.10 36.78
C PRO A 168 -43.03 -30.28 37.70
N GLU A 169 -42.56 -29.14 38.20
CA GLU A 169 -43.36 -28.19 39.00
C GLU A 169 -44.50 -27.55 38.20
N VAL A 170 -44.25 -27.18 36.93
CA VAL A 170 -45.25 -26.59 36.03
C VAL A 170 -46.28 -27.63 35.62
N LEU A 171 -45.83 -28.85 35.30
CA LEU A 171 -46.72 -29.98 34.98
C LEU A 171 -47.59 -30.40 36.18
N LEU A 172 -47.03 -30.38 37.39
CA LEU A 172 -47.77 -30.66 38.62
C LEU A 172 -48.83 -29.59 38.87
N ALA A 173 -48.48 -28.31 38.73
CA ALA A 173 -49.42 -27.19 38.86
C ALA A 173 -50.57 -27.28 37.83
N TRP A 174 -50.25 -27.64 36.58
CA TRP A 174 -51.25 -27.85 35.53
C TRP A 174 -52.20 -29.01 35.85
N LYS A 175 -51.64 -30.13 36.33
CA LYS A 175 -52.42 -31.30 36.77
C LYS A 175 -53.34 -30.99 37.95
N GLN A 176 -52.86 -30.21 38.92
CA GLN A 176 -53.66 -29.77 40.07
C GLN A 176 -54.78 -28.79 39.68
N ALA A 177 -54.52 -27.90 38.71
CA ALA A 177 -55.53 -26.98 38.19
C ALA A 177 -56.65 -27.73 37.46
N LEU A 178 -56.32 -28.77 36.67
CA LEU A 178 -57.29 -29.66 36.00
C LEU A 178 -58.18 -30.42 36.99
N GLN A 179 -57.64 -30.84 38.14
CA GLN A 179 -58.40 -31.57 39.16
C GLN A 179 -59.32 -30.68 40.02
N ARG A 180 -59.11 -29.36 40.02
CA ARG A 180 -59.93 -28.41 40.80
C ARG A 180 -61.10 -27.79 40.01
N GLY A 181 -61.20 -28.06 38.71
CA GLY A 181 -62.24 -27.53 37.83
C GLY A 181 -63.29 -28.54 37.36
N GLY A 182 -63.36 -29.72 37.96
CA GLY A 182 -64.36 -30.76 37.69
C GLY A 182 -65.32 -30.96 38.85
#